data_AF-A0A9K3JLW1-F1
#
_entry.id   AF-A0A9K3JLW1-F1
#
_cell.length_a   1.000
_cell.length_b   1.000
_cell.length_c   1.000
_cell.angle_alpha   90.00
_cell.angle_beta   90.00
_cell.angle_gamma   90.00
#
_symmetry.space_group_name_H-M   'P 1'
#
loop_
_entity.id
_entity.type
_entity.pdbx_description
1 polymer ?
#
loop_
_entity_poly.entity_id
_entity_poly.type
_entity_poly.pdbx_seq_one_letter_code
_entity_poly.pdbx_strand_id
1 'polypeptide(L)' 'MKNSAESENMNWIFANSKPCPKCKRPIEKNQGCMHMTCNPPCKYEFCWLCLGQWSDHGERTGGFYACNRYALVKQ' A
#
# COMPACT_ATOMS: atom_id res chain seq x y z
N MET A 1 4.88 -20.63 -28.23
CA MET A 1 3.62 -20.27 -27.54
C MET A 1 3.99 -20.07 -26.08
N LYS A 2 4.20 -18.84 -25.63
CA LYS A 2 4.76 -18.56 -24.29
C LYS A 2 3.62 -18.40 -23.28
N ASN A 3 3.66 -19.31 -22.32
CA ASN A 3 2.80 -19.53 -21.17
C ASN A 3 2.52 -18.22 -20.39
N SER A 4 1.25 -17.78 -20.32
CA SER A 4 0.88 -16.47 -19.72
C SER A 4 0.35 -16.56 -18.27
N ALA A 5 0.18 -17.76 -17.73
CA ALA A 5 -0.57 -18.01 -16.48
C ALA A 5 0.23 -17.75 -15.18
N GLU A 6 1.52 -17.44 -15.28
CA GLU A 6 2.39 -17.17 -14.12
C GLU A 6 2.32 -15.71 -13.62
N SER A 7 1.83 -14.80 -14.47
CA SER A 7 1.65 -13.37 -14.16
C SER A 7 0.42 -13.08 -13.28
N GLU A 8 -0.62 -13.91 -13.43
CA GLU A 8 -1.89 -13.73 -12.71
C GLU A 8 -1.78 -14.18 -11.24
N ASN A 9 -0.85 -15.09 -10.95
CA ASN A 9 -0.60 -15.61 -9.60
C ASN A 9 0.20 -14.63 -8.70
N MET A 10 0.92 -13.67 -9.26
CA MET A 10 1.56 -12.61 -8.45
C MET A 10 0.59 -11.48 -8.12
N ASN A 11 -0.38 -11.24 -8.99
CA ASN A 11 -1.33 -10.14 -8.85
C ASN A 11 -2.25 -10.31 -7.62
N TRP A 12 -2.64 -11.53 -7.26
CA TRP A 12 -3.43 -11.75 -6.03
C TRP A 12 -2.62 -11.63 -4.73
N ILE A 13 -1.32 -11.95 -4.75
CA ILE A 13 -0.44 -11.80 -3.58
C ILE A 13 -0.12 -10.32 -3.32
N PHE A 14 0.12 -9.56 -4.39
CA PHE A 14 0.21 -8.09 -4.35
C PHE A 14 -1.15 -7.41 -4.07
N ALA A 15 -2.27 -8.08 -4.38
CA ALA A 15 -3.61 -7.57 -4.07
C ALA A 15 -3.92 -7.64 -2.57
N ASN A 16 -3.40 -8.63 -1.86
CA ASN A 16 -3.74 -8.88 -0.45
C ASN A 16 -2.66 -8.43 0.55
N SER A 17 -1.41 -8.27 0.11
CA SER A 17 -0.31 -7.82 0.98
C SER A 17 0.63 -6.83 0.27
N LYS A 18 1.12 -5.82 1.00
CA LYS A 18 2.13 -4.88 0.49
C LYS A 18 3.33 -4.79 1.43
N PRO A 19 4.55 -4.59 0.89
CA PRO A 19 5.73 -4.41 1.71
C PRO A 19 5.70 -3.05 2.41
N CYS A 20 6.10 -3.02 3.68
CA CYS A 20 6.32 -1.80 4.43
C CYS A 20 7.42 -0.95 3.75
N PRO A 21 7.21 0.33 3.47
CA PRO A 21 8.22 1.20 2.84
C PRO A 21 9.47 1.39 3.71
N LYS A 22 9.38 1.19 5.03
CA LYS A 22 10.50 1.36 5.98
C LYS A 22 11.31 0.09 6.19
N CYS A 23 10.66 -1.05 6.41
CA CYS A 23 11.33 -2.30 6.78
C CYS A 23 11.15 -3.43 5.75
N LYS A 24 10.41 -3.19 4.66
CA LYS A 24 10.07 -4.13 3.59
C LYS A 24 9.32 -5.39 4.02
N ARG A 25 8.88 -5.49 5.29
CA ARG A 25 8.07 -6.60 5.77
C ARG A 25 6.70 -6.60 5.06
N PRO A 26 6.17 -7.77 4.67
CA PRO A 26 4.83 -7.87 4.10
C PRO A 26 3.79 -7.53 5.17
N ILE A 27 2.81 -6.71 4.81
CA ILE A 27 1.67 -6.34 5.65
C ILE A 27 0.40 -6.70 4.89
N GLU A 28 -0.49 -7.41 5.57
CA GLU A 28 -1.80 -7.78 5.05
C GLU A 28 -2.77 -6.60 5.13
N LYS A 29 -3.57 -6.40 4.07
CA LYS A 29 -4.52 -5.30 4.02
C LYS A 29 -5.68 -5.52 5.01
N ASN A 30 -5.83 -4.62 5.98
CA ASN A 30 -7.06 -4.58 6.77
C ASN A 30 -8.23 -4.11 5.88
N GLN A 31 -9.35 -4.83 5.87
CA GLN A 31 -10.38 -4.78 4.81
C GLN A 31 -11.04 -3.40 4.55
N GLY A 32 -10.87 -2.39 5.41
CA GLY A 32 -11.55 -1.10 5.26
C GLY A 32 -10.70 0.17 5.42
N CYS A 33 -9.42 0.09 5.82
CA CYS A 33 -8.64 1.29 6.14
C CYS A 33 -7.46 1.49 5.19
N MET A 34 -7.24 2.73 4.77
CA MET A 34 -6.05 3.12 4.00
C MET A 34 -4.85 3.43 4.90
N HIS A 35 -5.09 3.62 6.19
CA HIS A 35 -4.05 3.72 7.20
C HIS A 35 -3.54 2.32 7.53
N MET A 36 -2.28 2.05 7.23
CA MET A 36 -1.61 0.80 7.59
C MET A 36 -0.50 1.09 8.58
N THR A 37 -0.43 0.28 9.63
CA THR A 37 0.64 0.36 10.63
C THR A 37 1.45 -0.93 10.56
N CYS A 38 2.75 -0.79 10.37
CA CYS A 38 3.65 -1.95 10.35
C CYS A 38 3.77 -2.58 11.74
N ASN A 39 3.82 -3.91 11.77
CA ASN A 39 4.00 -4.67 13.00
C ASN A 39 5.33 -4.31 13.71
N PRO A 40 5.38 -4.40 15.05
CA PRO A 40 6.61 -4.22 15.82
C PRO A 40 7.77 -5.10 15.32
N PRO A 41 9.02 -4.64 15.38
CA PRO A 41 9.49 -3.39 16.02
C PRO A 41 9.34 -2.13 15.13
N CYS A 42 8.80 -2.23 13.92
CA CYS A 42 8.82 -1.13 12.97
C CYS A 42 7.82 -0.02 13.29
N LYS A 43 6.57 -0.37 13.65
CA LYS A 43 5.48 0.58 14.01
C LYS A 43 5.29 1.75 13.04
N TYR A 44 5.68 1.57 11.78
CA TYR A 44 5.63 2.65 10.79
C TYR A 44 4.23 2.75 10.20
N GLU A 45 3.68 3.96 10.23
CA GLU A 45 2.34 4.28 9.73
C GLU A 45 2.43 4.86 8.32
N PHE A 46 1.72 4.25 7.37
CA PHE A 46 1.76 4.64 5.97
C PHE A 46 0.41 4.46 5.28
N CYS A 47 0.25 5.14 4.14
CA CYS A 47 -0.92 5.02 3.29
C CYS A 47 -0.78 3.80 2.37
N TRP A 48 -1.79 2.92 2.37
CA TRP A 48 -1.85 1.73 1.53
C TRP A 48 -1.80 2.04 0.01
N LEU A 49 -2.31 3.21 -0.40
CA LEU A 49 -2.37 3.60 -1.80
C LEU A 49 -1.02 4.02 -2.35
N CYS A 50 -0.37 4.99 -1.72
CA CYS A 50 0.86 5.60 -2.22
C CYS A 50 2.13 5.07 -1.53
N LEU A 51 2.00 4.20 -0.51
CA LEU A 51 3.10 3.72 0.34
C LEU A 51 3.90 4.85 1.02
N GLY A 52 3.35 6.06 1.09
CA GLY A 52 3.94 7.22 1.76
C GLY A 52 3.54 7.32 3.22
N GLN A 53 4.29 8.10 4.00
CA GLN A 53 4.06 8.31 5.43
C GLN A 53 2.63 8.76 5.74
N TRP A 54 1.98 8.12 6.70
CA TRP A 54 0.60 8.47 7.06
C TRP A 54 0.49 9.87 7.65
N SER A 55 1.50 10.33 8.41
CA SER A 55 1.51 11.70 8.97
C SER A 55 1.53 12.81 7.91
N ASP A 56 1.90 12.50 6.66
CA ASP A 56 1.84 13.44 5.53
C ASP A 56 0.42 13.47 4.90
N HIS A 57 -0.45 12.54 5.29
CA HIS A 57 -1.83 12.43 4.83
C HIS A 57 -2.78 13.15 5.79
N GLY A 58 -3.67 13.95 5.21
CA GLY A 58 -4.59 14.84 5.92
C GLY A 58 -5.34 15.70 4.90
N GLU A 59 -5.71 16.94 5.26
CA GLU A 59 -6.38 17.86 4.32
C GLU A 59 -5.53 18.12 3.06
N ARG A 60 -4.20 18.12 3.20
CA ARG A 60 -3.24 18.36 2.11
C ARG A 60 -3.25 17.31 0.99
N THR A 61 -3.74 16.09 1.26
CA THR A 61 -3.73 14.98 0.29
C THR A 61 -5.09 14.69 -0.34
N GLY A 62 -6.10 15.51 -0.02
CA GLY A 62 -7.50 15.25 -0.38
C GLY A 62 -8.34 14.64 0.75
N GLY A 63 -7.77 14.55 1.97
CA GLY A 63 -8.39 13.94 3.15
C GLY A 63 -7.60 12.73 3.66
N PHE A 64 -7.88 12.33 4.91
CA PHE A 64 -7.24 11.15 5.53
C PHE A 64 -7.59 9.85 4.80
N TYR A 65 -8.80 9.74 4.23
CA TYR A 65 -9.28 8.52 3.57
C TYR A 65 -9.23 8.58 2.04
N ALA A 66 -8.93 9.75 1.47
CA ALA A 66 -8.87 9.97 0.02
C ALA A 66 -7.46 10.43 -0.35
N CYS A 67 -6.62 9.49 -0.79
CA CYS A 67 -5.27 9.80 -1.27
C CYS A 67 -5.29 9.97 -2.80
N ASN A 68 -5.34 11.21 -3.26
CA ASN A 68 -5.30 11.54 -4.71
C ASN A 68 -3.92 11.30 -5.35
N ARG A 69 -2.87 11.05 -4.53
CA ARG A 69 -1.51 10.74 -5.00
C ARG A 69 -1.45 9.45 -5.83
N TYR A 70 -2.39 8.52 -5.67
CA TYR A 70 -2.45 7.29 -6.48
C TYR A 70 -2.59 7.59 -7.99
N ALA A 71 -3.27 8.67 -8.35
CA ALA A 71 -3.44 9.07 -9.75
C ALA A 71 -2.10 9.49 -10.42
N LEU A 72 -1.10 9.90 -9.63
CA LEU A 72 0.19 10.36 -10.14
C LEU A 72 1.24 9.24 -10.29
N VAL A 73 1.00 8.06 -9.68
CA VAL A 73 1.94 6.92 -9.75
C VAL A 73 1.64 6.00 -10.93
N LYS A 74 0.59 6.28 -11.72
CA LYS A 74 0.33 5.64 -13.02
C LYS A 74 0.63 6.61 -14.16
N GLN A 75 1.86 6.63 -14.63
CA GLN A 75 2.21 7.09 -15.98
C GLN A 75 3.10 6.04 -16.63
#